data_AF-A0A814I1B0-F1
#
_entry.id   AF-A0A814I1B0-F1
#
_cell.length_a   1.000
_cell.length_b   1.000
_cell.length_c   1.000
_cell.angle_alpha   90.00
_cell.angle_beta   90.00
_cell.angle_gamma   90.00
#
_symmetry.space_group_name_H-M   'P 1'
#
loop_
_entity.id
_entity.type
_entity.pdbx_description
1 polymer ?
#
loop_
_entity_poly.entity_id
_entity_poly.type
_entity_poly.pdbx_seq_one_letter_code
_entity_poly.pdbx_strand_id
1 'polypeptide(L)'
;MSSENSLTFVLSNRGIKNSSTAHQKAIYDGYQYRFKENNKNSSRYICTNTECYACITIKDNVIIKSCGQHYHQNLTESQFKIIKAKQELKKDVLPNKSKTL
;
A
#
# COMPACT_ATOMS: atom_id res chain seq x y z
N MET A 1 17.41 -17.92 2.58
CA MET A 1 16.08 -17.89 1.94
C MET A 1 15.82 -16.45 1.53
N SER A 2 15.96 -16.14 0.25
CA SER A 2 15.78 -14.80 -0.29
C SER A 2 14.28 -14.49 -0.33
N SER A 3 13.78 -13.78 0.68
CA SER A 3 12.45 -13.20 0.63
C SER A 3 12.44 -12.17 -0.50
N GLU A 4 11.83 -12.52 -1.62
CA GLU A 4 11.62 -11.59 -2.72
C GLU A 4 10.84 -10.39 -2.18
N ASN A 5 11.49 -9.22 -2.18
CA ASN A 5 10.91 -7.95 -1.75
C ASN A 5 9.86 -7.47 -2.76
N SER A 6 8.75 -8.20 -2.86
CA SER A 6 7.68 -7.93 -3.81
C SER A 6 6.78 -6.81 -3.29
N LEU A 7 6.69 -5.71 -4.06
CA LEU A 7 5.74 -4.65 -3.79
C LEU A 7 4.31 -5.15 -3.96
N THR A 8 3.49 -5.05 -2.91
CA THR A 8 2.07 -5.42 -2.94
C THR A 8 1.21 -4.19 -2.63
N PHE A 9 0.28 -3.86 -3.53
CA PHE A 9 -0.66 -2.76 -3.28
C PHE A 9 -1.92 -3.25 -2.57
N VAL A 10 -2.28 -2.52 -1.50
CA VAL A 10 -3.53 -2.67 -0.77
C VAL A 10 -4.37 -1.42 -1.01
N LEU A 11 -5.24 -1.48 -2.02
CA LEU A 11 -6.08 -0.35 -2.43
C LEU A 11 -7.23 -0.12 -1.44
N SER A 12 -7.65 1.14 -1.29
CA SER A 12 -8.86 1.51 -0.54
C SER A 12 -10.06 1.70 -1.47
N ASN A 13 -11.25 1.46 -0.91
CA ASN A 13 -12.53 1.13 -1.54
C ASN A 13 -13.20 2.21 -2.43
N ARG A 14 -12.50 3.17 -3.02
CA ARG A 14 -13.13 4.20 -3.87
C ARG A 14 -12.91 3.97 -5.36
N GLY A 15 -13.33 2.81 -5.87
CA GLY A 15 -13.50 2.62 -7.31
C GLY A 15 -12.18 2.45 -8.09
N ILE A 16 -12.11 1.30 -8.76
CA ILE A 16 -11.16 1.05 -9.84
C ILE A 16 -11.26 2.21 -10.86
N LYS A 17 -10.09 2.71 -11.27
CA LYS A 17 -9.78 3.81 -12.20
C LYS A 17 -9.72 5.27 -11.69
N ASN A 18 -10.23 5.63 -10.52
CA ASN A 18 -10.08 7.01 -10.01
C ASN A 18 -10.21 7.11 -8.47
N SER A 19 -9.88 6.05 -7.73
CA SER A 19 -9.78 6.15 -6.27
C SER A 19 -8.71 7.18 -5.95
N SER A 20 -9.11 8.32 -5.38
CA SER A 20 -8.15 9.31 -4.89
C SER A 20 -7.08 8.56 -4.10
N THR A 21 -5.82 8.72 -4.52
CA THR A 21 -4.67 8.01 -3.96
C THR A 21 -4.58 8.17 -2.44
N ALA A 22 -5.27 9.19 -1.89
CA ALA A 22 -5.47 9.53 -0.47
C ALA A 22 -5.61 8.35 0.52
N HIS A 23 -6.15 7.20 0.12
CA HIS A 23 -6.32 6.05 1.01
C HIS A 23 -5.59 4.77 0.58
N GLN A 24 -4.76 4.85 -0.46
CA GLN A 24 -3.98 3.70 -0.92
C GLN A 24 -2.93 3.31 0.13
N LYS A 25 -2.78 2.01 0.37
CA LYS A 25 -1.68 1.45 1.15
C LYS A 25 -0.80 0.56 0.27
N ALA A 26 0.46 0.47 0.63
CA ALA A 26 1.44 -0.40 -0.01
C ALA A 26 2.12 -1.26 1.07
N ILE A 27 2.50 -2.47 0.70
CA ILE A 27 3.35 -3.35 1.50
C ILE A 27 4.64 -3.56 0.72
N TYR A 28 5.76 -3.28 1.36
CA TYR A 28 7.10 -3.42 0.80
C TYR A 28 8.09 -3.76 1.92
N ASP A 29 8.99 -4.71 1.68
CA ASP A 29 10.02 -5.14 2.64
C ASP A 29 9.45 -5.51 4.03
N GLY A 30 8.25 -6.10 4.04
CA GLY A 30 7.54 -6.45 5.28
C GLY A 30 6.91 -5.28 6.03
N TYR A 31 6.96 -4.04 5.53
CA TYR A 31 6.34 -2.88 6.18
C TYR A 31 5.12 -2.38 5.42
N GLN A 32 4.17 -1.79 6.15
CA GLN A 32 3.01 -1.13 5.57
C GLN A 32 3.25 0.38 5.46
N TYR A 33 2.90 0.92 4.30
CA TYR A 33 2.96 2.34 4.01
C TYR A 33 1.58 2.84 3.58
N ARG A 34 1.26 4.08 3.94
CA ARG A 34 0.08 4.82 3.49
C ARG A 34 0.49 5.89 2.50
N PHE A 35 -0.38 6.15 1.54
CA PHE A 35 -0.20 7.26 0.62
C PHE A 35 -0.05 8.59 1.38
N LYS A 36 0.87 9.42 0.91
CA LYS A 36 1.11 10.76 1.43
C LYS A 36 0.77 11.82 0.37
N GLU A 37 1.37 11.72 -0.81
CA GLU A 37 1.28 12.74 -1.86
C GLU A 37 1.66 12.19 -3.24
N ASN A 38 1.22 12.88 -4.30
CA ASN A 38 1.67 12.65 -5.66
C ASN A 38 2.70 13.72 -6.06
N ASN A 39 3.78 13.30 -6.68
CA ASN A 39 4.86 14.13 -7.19
C ASN A 39 5.03 13.88 -8.69
N LYS A 40 4.47 14.77 -9.52
CA LYS A 40 4.47 14.70 -11.00
C LYS A 40 4.04 13.34 -11.54
N ASN A 41 5.00 12.40 -11.67
CA ASN A 41 4.82 11.06 -12.24
C ASN A 41 5.13 9.95 -11.22
N SER A 42 5.08 10.25 -9.93
CA SER A 42 5.37 9.31 -8.86
C SER A 42 4.47 9.57 -7.65
N SER A 43 4.32 8.57 -6.80
CA SER A 43 3.54 8.67 -5.56
C SER A 43 4.44 8.37 -4.37
N ARG A 44 4.40 9.23 -3.37
CA ARG A 44 5.13 9.04 -2.11
C ARG A 44 4.22 8.41 -1.07
N TYR A 45 4.77 7.43 -0.37
CA TYR A 45 4.15 6.74 0.74
C TYR A 45 5.03 6.85 1.97
N ILE A 46 4.41 6.86 3.15
CA ILE A 46 5.06 6.92 4.45
C ILE A 46 4.62 5.75 5.31
N CYS A 47 5.48 5.28 6.21
CA CYS A 47 5.14 4.17 7.10
C CYS A 47 3.84 4.45 7.87
N THR A 48 3.04 3.41 8.10
CA THR A 48 1.80 3.55 8.88
C THR A 48 2.04 3.65 10.37
N ASN A 49 3.20 3.22 10.87
CA ASN A 49 3.56 3.40 12.26
C ASN A 49 3.80 4.90 12.52
N THR A 50 3.13 5.46 13.53
CA THR A 50 3.12 6.89 13.84
C THR A 50 4.49 7.44 14.23
N GLU A 51 5.35 6.61 14.79
CA GLU A 51 6.71 6.99 15.21
C GLU A 51 7.77 6.66 14.15
N CYS A 52 7.34 6.17 12.99
CA CYS A 52 8.24 5.83 11.89
C CYS A 52 8.16 6.84 10.76
N TYR A 53 9.31 7.44 10.45
CA TYR A 53 9.46 8.40 9.35
C TYR A 53 9.93 7.77 8.03
N ALA A 54 10.03 6.43 7.99
CA ALA A 54 10.42 5.73 6.78
C ALA A 54 9.38 5.94 5.66
N CYS A 55 9.87 6.00 4.43
CA CYS A 55 9.10 6.35 3.26
C CYS A 55 9.60 5.64 2.01
N ILE A 56 8.70 5.50 1.04
CA ILE A 56 8.98 4.97 -0.29
C ILE A 56 8.35 5.86 -1.35
N THR A 57 8.98 5.92 -2.51
CA THR A 57 8.44 6.55 -3.71
C THR A 57 8.25 5.49 -4.78
N ILE A 58 7.05 5.48 -5.34
CA ILE A 58 6.61 4.50 -6.33
C ILE A 58 6.34 5.21 -7.64
N LYS A 59 6.88 4.67 -8.74
CA LYS A 59 6.59 5.10 -10.10
C LYS A 59 6.40 3.86 -10.96
N ASP A 60 5.35 3.83 -11.77
CA ASP A 60 5.04 2.71 -12.67
C ASP A 60 5.05 1.34 -11.96
N ASN A 61 4.52 1.28 -10.72
CA ASN A 61 4.54 0.11 -9.84
C ASN A 61 5.92 -0.41 -9.42
N VAL A 62 6.96 0.42 -9.51
CA VAL A 62 8.32 0.11 -9.08
C VAL A 62 8.76 1.07 -7.97
N ILE A 63 9.49 0.56 -6.97
CA ILE A 63 10.13 1.40 -5.96
C ILE A 63 11.32 2.11 -6.59
N ILE A 64 11.25 3.43 -6.71
CA ILE A 64 12.34 4.26 -7.25
C ILE A 64 13.18 4.94 -6.16
N LYS A 65 12.66 5.00 -4.93
CA LYS A 65 13.36 5.56 -3.78
C LYS A 65 12.81 5.00 -2.49
N SER A 66 13.68 4.72 -1.54
CA SER A 66 13.35 4.49 -0.12
C SER A 66 14.09 5.51 0.74
N CYS A 67 13.52 5.86 1.89
CA CYS A 67 14.05 6.84 2.82
C CYS A 67 13.69 6.49 4.26
N GLY A 68 14.56 6.85 5.21
CA GLY A 68 14.39 6.54 6.62
C GLY A 68 14.63 5.06 6.96
N GLN A 69 14.90 4.80 8.25
CA GLN A 69 15.03 3.44 8.78
C GLN A 69 13.80 3.07 9.61
N HIS A 70 13.51 1.77 9.64
CA HIS A 70 12.47 1.20 10.49
C HIS A 70 13.08 0.82 11.84
N TYR A 71 12.59 1.45 12.91
CA TYR A 71 12.94 1.15 14.31
C TYR A 71 11.79 0.43 15.02
N HIS A 72 11.05 -0.38 14.29
CA HIS A 72 9.94 -1.18 14.79
C HIS A 72 9.88 -2.49 14.02
N GLN A 73 9.19 -3.48 14.57
CA GLN A 73 9.03 -4.78 13.94
C GLN A 73 8.31 -4.66 12.59
N ASN A 74 8.69 -5.53 11.66
CA ASN A 74 7.98 -5.72 10.40
C ASN A 74 6.69 -6.51 10.63
N LEU A 75 5.86 -6.58 9.60
CA LEU A 75 4.64 -7.38 9.61
C LEU A 75 4.99 -8.87 9.68
N THR A 76 4.29 -9.60 10.55
CA THR A 76 4.35 -11.06 10.57
C THR A 76 3.59 -11.64 9.37
N GLU A 77 3.88 -12.89 9.03
CA GLU A 77 3.20 -13.59 7.94
C GLU A 77 1.67 -13.63 8.15
N SER A 78 1.23 -13.87 9.39
CA SER A 78 -0.19 -13.86 9.75
C SER A 78 -0.83 -12.49 9.54
N GLN A 79 -0.14 -11.41 9.91
CA GLN A 79 -0.62 -10.04 9.66
C GLN A 79 -0.73 -9.76 8.16
N PHE A 80 0.25 -10.19 7.36
CA PHE A 80 0.21 -10.07 5.91
C PHE A 80 -0.99 -10.80 5.31
N LYS A 81 -1.22 -12.06 5.69
CA LYS A 81 -2.38 -12.86 5.25
C LYS A 81 -3.70 -12.20 5.60
N ILE A 82 -3.83 -11.67 6.82
CA ILE A 82 -5.04 -10.96 7.26
C ILE A 82 -5.27 -9.70 6.40
N ILE A 83 -4.23 -8.93 6.11
CA ILE A 83 -4.35 -7.73 5.27
C ILE A 83 -4.80 -8.10 3.86
N LYS A 84 -4.18 -9.12 3.25
CA LYS A 84 -4.53 -9.62 1.92
C LYS A 84 -5.97 -10.16 1.88
N ALA A 85 -6.35 -10.99 2.84
CA ALA A 85 -7.71 -11.53 2.94
C ALA A 85 -8.75 -10.41 3.10
N LYS A 86 -8.47 -9.39 3.93
CA LYS A 86 -9.32 -8.20 4.05
C LYS A 86 -9.46 -7.44 2.73
N GLN A 87 -8.43 -7.44 1.89
CA GLN A 87 -8.49 -6.80 0.58
C GLN A 87 -9.35 -7.61 -0.40
N GLU A 88 -9.19 -8.94 -0.45
CA GLU A 88 -10.00 -9.81 -1.32
C GLU A 88 -11.48 -9.80 -0.90
N LEU A 89 -11.78 -9.99 0.39
CA LEU A 89 -13.16 -9.89 0.90
C LEU A 89 -13.81 -8.55 0.57
N LYS A 90 -13.04 -7.46 0.57
CA LYS A 90 -13.55 -6.14 0.19
C LYS A 90 -13.86 -6.03 -1.31
N LYS A 91 -13.16 -6.76 -2.18
CA LYS A 91 -13.51 -6.83 -3.60
C LYS A 91 -14.83 -7.57 -3.81
N ASP A 92 -15.04 -8.65 -3.06
CA ASP A 92 -16.20 -9.53 -3.23
C ASP A 92 -17.51 -8.94 -2.67
N VAL A 93 -17.42 -8.17 -1.57
CA VAL A 93 -18.61 -7.65 -0.86
C VAL A 93 -19.05 -6.27 -1.37
N LEU A 94 -18.20 -5.54 -2.09
CA LEU A 94 -18.57 -4.21 -2.58
C LEU A 94 -19.28 -4.30 -3.93
N PRO A 95 -20.51 -3.76 -4.07
CA PRO A 95 -21.14 -3.64 -5.37
C PRO A 95 -20.26 -2.77 -6.27
N ASN A 96 -20.01 -3.26 -7.48
CA ASN A 96 -19.26 -2.57 -8.52
C ASN A 96 -20.06 -1.34 -8.97
N LYS A 97 -19.98 -0.23 -8.23
CA LYS A 97 -20.72 1.02 -8.51
C LYS A 97 -20.29 1.70 -9.82
N SER A 98 -19.35 1.13 -10.56
CA SER A 98 -18.99 1.55 -11.92
C SER A 98 -20.02 1.16 -12.99
N LYS A 99 -21.14 0.52 -12.62
CA LYS A 99 -22.27 0.20 -13.52
C LYS A 99 -23.60 0.71 -12.97
N THR A 100 -23.68 1.98 -12.58
CA THR A 100 -25.00 2.60 -12.41
C THR A 100 -24.98 4.03 -12.93
N LEU A 101 -25.57 4.15 -14.14
CA LEU A 101 -25.99 5.32 -14.91
C LEU A 101 -24.91 6.18 -15.55
#